data_AF-A0A226MLM7-F1
#
_entry.id   AF-A0A226MLM7-F1
#
_cell.length_a   1.000
_cell.length_b   1.000
_cell.length_c   1.000
_cell.angle_alpha   90.00
_cell.angle_beta   90.00
_cell.angle_gamma   90.00
#
_symmetry.space_group_name_H-M   'P 1'
#
loop_
_entity.id
_entity.type
_entity.pdbx_description
1 polymer ?
#
loop_
_entity_poly.entity_id
_entity_poly.type
_entity_poly.pdbx_seq_one_letter_code
_entity_poly.pdbx_strand_id
1 'polypeptide(L)'
;MVKYSKIRPFQVRCQLDLCRHEVHYGCLREDKCFYAHSLVELKVWIMQKETGISHDTIVQESKKYWQNMEANAHGSQILGNQMKHGSLNLKMKFVCGQCWRNGQVNEPDRNKKYCSAKARHPWTKDRRVVLVMSNERKKWMTIRPLPAKKQVPLQFDLCNHIASGKKCQYDGNCSFAHSPEEREMWTYMKENSIQDLEQLYDIWLKSQKPEKGDDTSAQANKENGKQIHMPTDYAEVTVSNQRCNSEVTLRFYVPRQ
;
A
#
# COMPACT_ATOMS: atom_id res chain seq x y z
N MET A 1 18.91 -18.31 -11.73
CA MET A 1 18.74 -18.56 -13.17
C MET A 1 17.29 -18.27 -13.52
N VAL A 2 17.02 -17.16 -14.22
CA VAL A 2 15.66 -16.79 -14.64
C VAL A 2 15.26 -17.73 -15.78
N LYS A 3 14.16 -18.47 -15.62
CA LYS A 3 13.60 -19.31 -16.69
C LYS A 3 12.61 -18.45 -17.48
N TYR A 4 12.89 -18.25 -18.76
CA TYR A 4 11.98 -17.58 -19.68
C TYR A 4 11.06 -18.63 -20.31
N SER A 5 9.75 -18.42 -20.20
CA SER A 5 8.74 -19.27 -20.85
C SER A 5 8.13 -18.51 -22.02
N LYS A 6 8.12 -19.13 -23.20
CA LYS A 6 7.49 -18.57 -24.40
C LYS A 6 5.97 -18.53 -24.21
N ILE A 7 5.36 -17.39 -24.55
CA ILE A 7 3.90 -17.22 -24.59
C ILE A 7 3.46 -17.39 -26.04
N ARG A 8 2.75 -18.48 -26.34
CA ARG A 8 2.30 -18.78 -27.69
C ARG A 8 1.01 -18.02 -28.02
N PRO A 9 0.72 -17.76 -29.31
CA PRO A 9 -0.55 -17.18 -29.73
C PRO A 9 -1.73 -18.09 -29.39
N PHE A 10 -2.83 -17.52 -28.90
CA PHE A 10 -4.09 -18.25 -28.76
C PHE A 10 -4.62 -18.66 -30.14
N GLN A 11 -4.93 -19.95 -30.30
CA GLN A 11 -5.59 -20.51 -31.48
C GLN A 11 -6.95 -21.07 -31.07
N VAL A 12 -7.92 -21.12 -31.99
CA VAL A 12 -9.27 -21.65 -31.71
C VAL A 12 -9.26 -23.08 -31.15
N ARG A 13 -8.24 -23.86 -31.51
CA ARG A 13 -8.02 -25.25 -31.03
C ARG A 13 -7.36 -25.34 -29.65
N CYS A 14 -6.92 -24.23 -29.07
CA CYS A 14 -6.29 -24.21 -27.74
C CYS A 14 -7.35 -24.30 -26.64
N GLN A 15 -7.04 -25.10 -25.62
CA GLN A 15 -7.84 -25.23 -24.40
C GLN A 15 -7.35 -24.23 -23.36
N LEU A 16 -8.29 -23.55 -22.69
CA LEU A 16 -8.01 -22.60 -21.61
C LEU A 16 -7.78 -23.33 -20.29
N ASP A 17 -6.81 -24.25 -20.29
CA ASP A 17 -6.38 -24.97 -19.10
C ASP A 17 -4.86 -25.22 -19.16
N LEU A 18 -4.26 -25.53 -18.01
CA LEU A 18 -2.83 -25.78 -17.88
C LEU A 18 -2.44 -27.18 -18.39
N CYS A 19 -1.30 -27.25 -19.05
CA CYS A 19 -0.70 -28.48 -19.50
C CYS A 19 -0.20 -29.29 -18.30
N ARG A 20 -0.90 -30.38 -17.97
CA ARG A 20 -0.51 -31.28 -16.88
C ARG A 20 0.91 -31.86 -17.03
N HIS A 21 1.37 -32.04 -18.27
CA HIS A 21 2.71 -32.58 -18.55
C HIS A 21 3.81 -31.55 -18.29
N GLU A 22 3.56 -30.27 -18.58
CA GLU A 22 4.54 -29.20 -18.34
C GLU A 22 4.84 -29.03 -16.85
N VAL A 23 3.83 -29.18 -15.99
CA VAL A 23 3.95 -28.98 -14.54
C VAL A 23 4.85 -30.03 -13.86
N HIS A 24 4.99 -31.22 -14.43
CA HIS A 24 5.72 -32.33 -13.79
C HIS A 24 6.94 -32.83 -14.56
N TYR A 25 6.89 -32.87 -15.90
CA TYR A 25 7.89 -33.58 -16.70
C TYR A 25 8.44 -32.75 -17.88
N GLY A 26 7.86 -31.57 -18.14
CA GLY A 26 8.11 -30.81 -19.37
C GLY A 26 7.32 -31.38 -20.55
N CYS A 27 6.67 -30.50 -21.32
CA CYS A 27 5.80 -30.90 -22.41
C CYS A 27 6.59 -31.06 -23.72
N LEU A 28 6.75 -32.32 -24.18
CA LEU A 28 7.40 -32.65 -25.46
C LEU A 28 6.69 -32.12 -26.70
N ARG A 29 5.44 -31.65 -26.56
CA ARG A 29 4.68 -31.08 -27.69
C ARG A 29 5.07 -29.62 -27.96
N GLU A 30 5.76 -28.96 -27.02
CA GLU A 30 6.23 -27.58 -27.15
C GLU A 30 5.16 -26.66 -27.78
N ASP A 31 5.45 -26.09 -28.96
CA ASP A 31 4.56 -25.19 -29.68
C ASP A 31 3.25 -25.83 -30.17
N LYS A 32 3.20 -27.16 -30.31
CA LYS A 32 2.03 -27.91 -30.77
C LYS A 32 1.08 -28.31 -29.64
N CYS A 33 1.38 -27.97 -28.39
CA CYS A 33 0.50 -28.30 -27.27
C CYS A 33 -0.77 -27.44 -27.28
N PHE A 34 -1.93 -28.05 -27.04
CA PHE A 34 -3.19 -27.30 -26.97
C PHE A 34 -3.45 -26.65 -25.62
N TYR A 35 -2.64 -26.96 -24.60
CA TYR A 35 -2.79 -26.45 -23.24
C TYR A 35 -1.69 -25.44 -22.91
N ALA A 36 -1.96 -24.53 -21.97
CA ALA A 36 -1.00 -23.52 -21.56
C ALA A 36 0.12 -24.11 -20.69
N HIS A 37 1.37 -23.79 -21.01
CA HIS A 37 2.58 -24.25 -20.32
C HIS A 37 2.93 -23.38 -19.10
N SER A 38 2.25 -22.25 -18.93
CA SER A 38 2.40 -21.42 -17.73
C SER A 38 1.10 -20.70 -17.39
N LEU A 39 1.01 -20.25 -16.13
CA LEU A 39 -0.07 -19.38 -15.69
C LEU A 39 -0.13 -18.07 -16.48
N VAL A 40 1.03 -17.54 -16.88
CA VAL A 40 1.11 -16.31 -17.67
C VAL A 40 0.58 -16.56 -19.07
N GLU A 41 0.97 -17.66 -19.71
CA GLU A 41 0.44 -18.05 -21.02
C GLU A 41 -1.08 -18.24 -20.99
N LEU A 42 -1.61 -18.91 -19.97
CA LEU A 42 -3.06 -19.10 -19.81
C LEU A 42 -3.80 -17.76 -19.70
N LYS A 43 -3.28 -16.83 -18.89
CA LYS A 43 -3.88 -15.49 -18.72
C LYS A 43 -3.88 -14.71 -20.03
N VAL A 44 -2.79 -14.77 -20.80
CA VAL A 44 -2.73 -14.14 -22.12
C VAL A 44 -3.78 -14.75 -23.05
N TRP A 45 -3.95 -16.08 -23.07
CA TRP A 45 -4.96 -16.72 -23.91
C TRP A 45 -6.39 -16.33 -23.52
N ILE A 46 -6.70 -16.26 -22.23
CA ILE A 46 -8.01 -15.77 -21.73
C ILE A 46 -8.24 -14.33 -22.20
N MET A 47 -7.25 -13.45 -22.02
CA MET A 47 -7.32 -12.06 -22.45
C MET A 47 -7.56 -11.94 -23.96
N GLN A 48 -6.84 -12.73 -24.78
CA GLN A 48 -7.03 -12.76 -26.23
C GLN A 48 -8.44 -13.20 -26.63
N LYS A 49 -9.01 -14.19 -25.92
CA LYS A 49 -10.36 -14.69 -26.19
C LYS A 49 -11.44 -13.68 -25.78
N GLU A 50 -11.30 -13.04 -24.62
CA GLU A 50 -12.31 -12.13 -24.07
C GLU A 50 -12.33 -10.77 -24.76
N THR A 51 -11.15 -10.24 -25.09
CA THR A 51 -11.01 -8.88 -25.65
C THR A 51 -10.83 -8.87 -27.16
N GLY A 52 -10.58 -10.03 -27.78
CA GLY A 52 -10.26 -10.13 -29.20
C GLY A 52 -8.91 -9.51 -29.58
N ILE A 53 -8.08 -9.12 -28.60
CA ILE A 53 -6.77 -8.53 -28.87
C ILE A 53 -5.84 -9.54 -29.57
N SER A 54 -5.16 -9.09 -30.63
CA SER A 54 -4.24 -9.94 -31.38
C SER A 54 -2.95 -10.17 -30.60
N HIS A 55 -2.30 -11.31 -30.86
CA HIS A 55 -0.99 -11.62 -30.26
C HIS A 55 0.06 -10.56 -30.63
N ASP A 56 0.04 -10.10 -31.89
CA ASP A 56 0.93 -9.04 -32.37
C ASP A 56 0.74 -7.72 -31.62
N THR A 57 -0.51 -7.36 -31.29
CA THR A 57 -0.79 -6.15 -30.50
C THR A 57 -0.17 -6.26 -29.11
N ILE A 58 -0.31 -7.41 -28.44
CA ILE A 58 0.30 -7.65 -27.13
C ILE A 58 1.84 -7.57 -27.22
N VAL A 59 2.43 -8.15 -28.26
CA VAL A 59 3.88 -8.09 -28.49
C VAL A 59 4.32 -6.65 -28.77
N GLN A 60 3.57 -5.88 -29.54
CA GLN A 60 3.87 -4.47 -29.80
C GLN A 60 3.76 -3.62 -28.54
N GLU A 61 2.71 -3.80 -27.74
CA GLU A 61 2.54 -3.06 -26.48
C GLU A 61 3.63 -3.41 -25.47
N SER A 62 3.99 -4.69 -25.35
CA SER A 62 5.11 -5.09 -24.48
C SER A 62 6.44 -4.50 -24.98
N LYS A 63 6.72 -4.51 -26.29
CA LYS A 63 7.92 -3.86 -26.84
C LYS A 63 7.95 -2.36 -26.56
N LYS A 64 6.83 -1.65 -26.79
CA LYS A 64 6.70 -0.22 -26.48
C LYS A 64 6.92 0.05 -24.99
N TYR A 65 6.35 -0.81 -24.14
CA TYR A 65 6.51 -0.74 -22.70
C TYR A 65 7.99 -0.83 -22.32
N TRP A 66 8.70 -1.86 -22.80
CA TRP A 66 10.12 -2.07 -22.56
C TRP A 66 10.99 -0.93 -23.10
N GLN A 67 10.73 -0.46 -24.33
CA GLN A 67 11.47 0.65 -24.94
C GLN A 67 11.27 1.97 -24.17
N ASN A 68 10.05 2.26 -23.72
CA ASN A 68 9.76 3.45 -22.89
C ASN A 68 10.42 3.34 -21.51
N MET A 69 10.59 2.12 -21.04
CA MET A 69 11.31 1.82 -19.81
C MET A 69 12.83 2.03 -19.97
N GLU A 70 13.41 1.56 -21.07
CA GLU A 70 14.83 1.73 -21.41
C GLU A 70 15.16 3.19 -21.73
N ALA A 71 14.27 3.92 -22.39
CA ALA A 71 14.41 5.36 -22.60
C ALA A 71 14.36 6.16 -21.29
N ASN A 72 13.59 5.69 -20.29
CA ASN A 72 13.62 6.20 -18.92
C ASN A 72 14.80 5.63 -18.08
N ALA A 73 15.62 4.72 -18.63
CA ALA A 73 16.67 4.02 -17.87
C ALA A 73 18.03 4.74 -17.80
N HIS A 74 18.16 5.96 -18.35
CA HIS A 74 19.12 6.92 -17.79
C HIS A 74 18.66 7.48 -16.42
N GLY A 75 17.49 7.06 -15.92
CA GLY A 75 16.99 7.37 -14.59
C GLY A 75 15.99 6.35 -14.05
N SER A 76 16.14 5.04 -14.32
CA SER A 76 15.52 3.92 -13.56
C SER A 76 15.68 2.57 -14.26
N GLN A 77 16.26 1.59 -13.57
CA GLN A 77 16.49 0.23 -14.05
C GLN A 77 15.27 -0.70 -13.87
N ILE A 78 14.91 -1.38 -14.98
CA ILE A 78 14.47 -2.80 -15.13
C ILE A 78 13.14 -3.28 -14.46
N LEU A 79 12.04 -3.43 -15.23
CA LEU A 79 10.83 -4.18 -14.84
C LEU A 79 11.00 -5.69 -15.07
N GLY A 80 11.19 -6.44 -13.99
CA GLY A 80 10.42 -7.67 -13.82
C GLY A 80 9.21 -7.34 -12.96
N ASN A 81 8.06 -7.04 -13.56
CA ASN A 81 6.80 -6.83 -12.83
C ASN A 81 6.88 -5.85 -11.64
N GLN A 82 7.76 -4.85 -11.71
CA GLN A 82 7.74 -3.73 -10.77
C GLN A 82 6.55 -2.85 -11.16
N MET A 83 5.41 -3.04 -10.49
CA MET A 83 4.54 -1.91 -10.16
C MET A 83 5.46 -0.73 -9.88
N LYS A 84 5.20 0.44 -10.47
CA LYS A 84 5.88 1.68 -10.10
C LYS A 84 5.86 1.82 -8.57
N HIS A 85 6.90 1.37 -7.89
CA HIS A 85 7.05 1.43 -6.44
C HIS A 85 7.34 2.87 -5.96
N GLY A 86 7.18 3.86 -6.84
CA GLY A 86 7.24 5.29 -6.53
C GLY A 86 5.98 5.83 -5.86
N SER A 87 4.88 5.07 -5.77
CA SER A 87 3.72 5.42 -4.94
C SER A 87 2.90 4.17 -4.68
N LEU A 88 3.13 3.50 -3.55
CA LEU A 88 2.15 2.57 -3.00
C LEU A 88 0.85 3.38 -2.83
N ASN A 89 -0.13 3.20 -3.71
CA ASN A 89 -1.47 3.80 -3.62
C ASN A 89 -2.28 3.10 -2.51
N LEU A 90 -1.65 2.99 -1.35
CA LEU A 90 -2.11 2.32 -0.15
C LEU A 90 -2.25 3.36 0.95
N LYS A 91 -3.36 3.34 1.67
CA LYS A 91 -3.50 4.06 2.94
C LYS A 91 -2.91 3.18 4.03
N MET A 92 -2.03 3.73 4.87
CA MET A 92 -1.36 3.01 5.96
C MET A 92 -1.63 3.73 7.28
N LYS A 93 -1.76 2.97 8.38
CA LYS A 93 -1.84 3.53 9.73
C LYS A 93 -1.41 2.53 10.79
N PHE A 94 -0.91 3.04 11.91
CA PHE A 94 -0.65 2.26 13.11
C PHE A 94 -1.85 2.26 14.04
N VAL A 95 -2.24 1.08 14.51
CA VAL A 95 -3.34 0.89 15.47
C VAL A 95 -2.92 0.03 16.65
N CYS A 96 -3.68 0.11 17.74
CA CYS A 96 -3.52 -0.77 18.88
C CYS A 96 -3.97 -2.19 18.53
N GLY A 97 -3.06 -3.15 18.67
CA GLY A 97 -3.32 -4.57 18.42
C GLY A 97 -4.36 -5.19 19.35
N GLN A 98 -4.48 -4.72 20.60
CA GLN A 98 -5.53 -5.18 21.52
C GLN A 98 -6.92 -4.70 21.06
N CYS A 99 -7.04 -3.41 20.73
CA CYS A 99 -8.26 -2.87 20.15
C CYS A 99 -8.64 -3.59 18.84
N TRP A 100 -7.65 -3.84 17.97
CA TRP A 100 -7.87 -4.48 16.68
C TRP A 100 -8.41 -5.91 16.81
N ARG A 101 -7.89 -6.70 17.76
CA ARG A 101 -8.45 -8.04 18.08
C ARG A 101 -9.91 -7.98 18.53
N ASN A 102 -10.28 -6.89 19.19
CA ASN A 102 -11.65 -6.61 19.63
C ASN A 102 -12.50 -5.92 18.53
N GLY A 103 -12.00 -5.84 17.28
CA GLY A 103 -12.70 -5.23 16.15
C GLY A 103 -12.69 -3.69 16.13
N GLN A 104 -11.89 -3.06 16.99
CA GLN A 104 -11.79 -1.61 17.08
C GLN A 104 -10.50 -1.09 16.45
N VAL A 105 -10.61 0.02 15.71
CA VAL A 105 -9.46 0.71 15.13
C VAL A 105 -9.15 1.94 15.98
N ASN A 106 -8.16 1.82 16.86
CA ASN A 106 -7.73 2.93 17.72
C ASN A 106 -6.25 3.26 17.50
N GLU A 107 -5.99 4.52 17.19
CA GLU A 107 -4.68 5.13 16.94
C GLU A 107 -4.00 5.54 18.28
N PRO A 108 -2.71 5.95 18.27
CA PRO A 108 -2.08 6.44 19.49
C PRO A 108 -2.69 7.76 19.97
N ASP A 109 -2.58 8.02 21.27
CA ASP A 109 -2.79 9.34 21.84
C ASP A 109 -1.72 10.35 21.39
N ARG A 110 -1.92 11.63 21.70
CA ARG A 110 -0.99 12.72 21.32
C ARG A 110 0.44 12.49 21.82
N ASN A 111 0.60 11.77 22.93
CA ASN A 111 1.88 11.51 23.58
C ASN A 111 2.49 10.15 23.19
N LYS A 112 1.81 9.37 22.32
CA LYS A 112 2.15 7.98 21.95
C LYS A 112 2.41 7.07 23.15
N LYS A 113 1.77 7.33 24.31
CA LYS A 113 1.90 6.51 25.53
C LYS A 113 0.79 5.47 25.61
N TYR A 114 -0.41 5.83 25.17
CA TYR A 114 -1.58 4.95 25.16
C TYR A 114 -2.31 5.01 23.83
N CYS A 115 -3.22 4.06 23.58
CA CYS A 115 -4.18 4.18 22.48
C CYS A 115 -5.34 5.14 22.82
N SER A 116 -6.02 5.67 21.81
CA SER A 116 -7.17 6.59 21.93
C SER A 116 -8.49 5.96 22.40
N ALA A 117 -8.52 4.65 22.67
CA ALA A 117 -9.71 3.95 23.14
C ALA A 117 -10.17 4.43 24.53
N LYS A 118 -11.46 4.20 24.84
CA LYS A 118 -12.03 4.45 26.18
C LYS A 118 -11.27 3.70 27.27
N ALA A 119 -11.02 2.41 27.04
CA ALA A 119 -10.08 1.62 27.83
C ALA A 119 -8.67 1.78 27.23
N ARG A 120 -7.86 2.64 27.84
CA ARG A 120 -6.53 2.98 27.32
C ARG A 120 -5.56 1.81 27.50
N HIS A 121 -4.96 1.38 26.40
CA HIS A 121 -3.92 0.35 26.40
C HIS A 121 -2.53 0.99 26.22
N PRO A 122 -1.48 0.44 26.86
CA PRO A 122 -0.10 0.90 26.64
C PRO A 122 0.32 0.79 25.17
N TRP A 123 0.96 1.83 24.65
CA TRP A 123 1.38 1.93 23.24
C TRP A 123 2.82 1.42 23.04
N THR A 124 3.05 0.13 23.24
CA THR A 124 4.36 -0.52 23.09
C THR A 124 4.57 -1.10 21.69
N LYS A 125 5.82 -1.34 21.28
CA LYS A 125 6.17 -1.83 19.92
C LYS A 125 5.48 -3.16 19.58
N ASP A 126 5.40 -4.08 20.53
CA ASP A 126 4.76 -5.40 20.42
C ASP A 126 3.22 -5.34 20.33
N ARG A 127 2.61 -4.21 20.71
CA ARG A 127 1.16 -4.00 20.73
C ARG A 127 0.67 -3.12 19.60
N ARG A 128 1.55 -2.75 18.66
CA ARG A 128 1.21 -1.97 17.47
C ARG A 128 0.98 -2.90 16.29
N VAL A 129 -0.03 -2.59 15.50
CA VAL A 129 -0.32 -3.30 14.25
C VAL A 129 -0.38 -2.27 13.14
N VAL A 130 0.28 -2.57 12.02
CA VAL A 130 0.16 -1.79 10.79
C VAL A 130 -1.06 -2.28 10.03
N LEU A 131 -1.96 -1.37 9.70
CA LEU A 131 -3.04 -1.62 8.75
C LEU A 131 -2.74 -0.93 7.44
N VAL A 132 -2.96 -1.63 6.33
CA VAL A 132 -2.95 -1.07 4.98
C VAL A 132 -4.31 -1.23 4.32
N MET A 133 -4.65 -0.31 3.44
CA MET A 133 -5.84 -0.38 2.60
C MET A 133 -5.45 0.00 1.19
N SER A 134 -5.67 -0.92 0.25
CA SER A 134 -5.60 -0.63 -1.18
C SER A 134 -6.83 0.15 -1.64
N ASN A 135 -6.65 1.06 -2.59
CA ASN A 135 -7.76 1.85 -3.15
C ASN A 135 -8.81 0.94 -3.82
N GLU A 136 -8.38 -0.20 -4.36
CA GLU A 136 -9.21 -1.17 -5.05
C GLU A 136 -10.09 -1.98 -4.09
N ARG A 137 -9.52 -2.53 -3.01
CA ARG A 137 -10.28 -3.40 -2.09
C ARG A 137 -11.00 -2.65 -0.99
N LYS A 138 -10.59 -1.42 -0.68
CA LYS A 138 -11.16 -0.58 0.40
C LYS A 138 -11.29 -1.31 1.75
N LYS A 139 -10.47 -2.33 1.97
CA LYS A 139 -10.48 -3.18 3.16
C LYS A 139 -9.17 -3.02 3.90
N TRP A 140 -9.25 -2.79 5.22
CA TRP A 140 -8.08 -2.77 6.08
C TRP A 140 -7.52 -4.19 6.24
N MET A 141 -6.27 -4.36 5.87
CA MET A 141 -5.50 -5.60 6.01
C MET A 141 -4.33 -5.38 6.96
N THR A 142 -4.04 -6.35 7.81
CA THR A 142 -2.89 -6.31 8.72
C THR A 142 -1.62 -6.66 7.97
N ILE A 143 -0.57 -5.87 8.13
CA ILE A 143 0.78 -6.19 7.64
C ILE A 143 1.62 -6.71 8.78
N ARG A 144 2.16 -7.92 8.64
CA ARG A 144 3.08 -8.48 9.63
C ARG A 144 4.52 -8.03 9.34
N PRO A 145 5.39 -8.03 10.36
CA PRO A 145 6.82 -7.88 10.15
C PRO A 145 7.36 -8.95 9.19
N LEU A 146 8.48 -8.65 8.53
CA LEU A 146 9.18 -9.64 7.74
C LEU A 146 9.54 -10.86 8.63
N PRO A 147 9.36 -12.09 8.13
CA PRO A 147 9.76 -13.28 8.87
C PRO A 147 11.26 -13.21 9.23
N ALA A 148 11.61 -13.41 10.49
CA ALA A 148 12.98 -13.30 11.01
C ALA A 148 13.93 -14.45 10.58
N LYS A 149 13.80 -14.92 9.34
CA LYS A 149 14.66 -15.98 8.79
C LYS A 149 16.00 -15.39 8.35
N LYS A 150 17.09 -16.12 8.62
CA LYS A 150 18.46 -15.77 8.21
C LYS A 150 18.62 -15.53 6.71
N GLN A 151 17.71 -16.07 5.89
CA GLN A 151 17.63 -15.80 4.46
C GLN A 151 16.19 -15.40 4.10
N VAL A 152 16.03 -14.17 3.63
CA VAL A 152 14.76 -13.65 3.10
C VAL A 152 14.51 -14.31 1.73
N PRO A 153 13.33 -14.90 1.48
CA PRO A 153 13.01 -15.54 0.21
C PRO A 153 13.24 -14.63 -1.00
N LEU A 154 13.59 -15.20 -2.16
CA LEU A 154 13.80 -14.42 -3.40
C LEU A 154 12.51 -13.68 -3.82
N GLN A 155 11.36 -14.32 -3.63
CA GLN A 155 10.03 -13.77 -3.83
C GLN A 155 9.11 -14.13 -2.66
N PHE A 156 8.12 -13.30 -2.37
CA PHE A 156 7.06 -13.62 -1.43
C PHE A 156 5.84 -14.17 -2.17
N ASP A 157 5.44 -15.39 -1.82
CA ASP A 157 4.24 -16.04 -2.37
C ASP A 157 3.06 -15.95 -1.39
N LEU A 158 1.84 -16.00 -1.92
CA LEU A 158 0.62 -16.00 -1.11
C LEU A 158 0.47 -17.33 -0.36
N CYS A 159 -0.05 -17.26 0.86
CA CYS A 159 -0.34 -18.44 1.67
C CYS A 159 -1.46 -19.26 1.01
N ASN A 160 -1.19 -20.52 0.70
CA ASN A 160 -2.17 -21.43 0.08
C ASN A 160 -3.46 -21.57 0.90
N HIS A 161 -3.39 -21.54 2.24
CA HIS A 161 -4.57 -21.60 3.10
C HIS A 161 -5.47 -20.38 2.89
N ILE A 162 -4.89 -19.18 2.92
CA ILE A 162 -5.63 -17.94 2.71
C ILE A 162 -6.15 -17.86 1.26
N ALA A 163 -5.33 -18.25 0.28
CA ALA A 163 -5.73 -18.31 -1.12
C ALA A 163 -6.91 -19.28 -1.35
N SER A 164 -6.99 -20.35 -0.56
CA SER A 164 -8.10 -21.31 -0.57
C SER A 164 -9.31 -20.87 0.28
N GLY A 165 -9.30 -19.66 0.83
CA GLY A 165 -10.37 -19.13 1.70
C GLY A 165 -10.40 -19.72 3.11
N LYS A 166 -9.37 -20.49 3.52
CA LYS A 166 -9.26 -21.08 4.86
C LYS A 166 -8.44 -20.18 5.78
N LYS A 167 -8.69 -20.28 7.10
CA LYS A 167 -7.83 -19.63 8.10
C LYS A 167 -6.43 -20.26 8.06
N CYS A 168 -5.39 -19.43 8.06
CA CYS A 168 -4.02 -19.94 8.14
C CYS A 168 -3.77 -20.54 9.53
N GLN A 169 -3.26 -21.76 9.57
CA GLN A 169 -2.91 -22.46 10.82
C GLN A 169 -1.62 -21.94 11.46
N TYR A 170 -0.83 -21.14 10.73
CA TYR A 170 0.46 -20.60 11.17
C TYR A 170 0.39 -19.09 11.46
N ASP A 171 -0.71 -18.62 12.06
CA ASP A 171 -0.87 -17.20 12.41
C ASP A 171 0.32 -16.71 13.27
N GLY A 172 1.05 -15.70 12.78
CA GLY A 172 2.29 -15.20 13.39
C GLY A 172 3.60 -15.79 12.83
N ASN A 173 3.63 -17.06 12.44
CA ASN A 173 4.86 -17.72 11.94
C ASN A 173 4.82 -18.10 10.45
N CYS A 174 3.73 -17.78 9.75
CA CYS A 174 3.62 -18.07 8.32
C CYS A 174 4.65 -17.25 7.53
N SER A 175 5.49 -17.94 6.75
CA SER A 175 6.46 -17.29 5.85
C SER A 175 5.86 -16.82 4.52
N PHE A 176 4.58 -17.11 4.30
CA PHE A 176 3.84 -16.70 3.11
C PHE A 176 2.94 -15.51 3.43
N ALA A 177 2.66 -14.69 2.42
CA ALA A 177 1.82 -13.52 2.56
C ALA A 177 0.34 -13.89 2.68
N HIS A 178 -0.36 -13.30 3.64
CA HIS A 178 -1.80 -13.48 3.89
C HIS A 178 -2.65 -12.52 3.07
N SER A 179 -2.05 -11.56 2.35
CA SER A 179 -2.77 -10.77 1.35
C SER A 179 -1.82 -10.30 0.23
N PRO A 180 -2.37 -9.91 -0.93
CA PRO A 180 -1.57 -9.29 -1.98
C PRO A 180 -0.88 -8.01 -1.53
N GLU A 181 -1.54 -7.20 -0.68
CA GLU A 181 -0.96 -6.00 -0.08
C GLU A 181 0.21 -6.35 0.86
N GLU A 182 0.11 -7.43 1.64
CA GLU A 182 1.23 -7.92 2.48
C GLU A 182 2.41 -8.37 1.62
N ARG A 183 2.14 -9.09 0.53
CA ARG A 183 3.17 -9.49 -0.43
C ARG A 183 3.90 -8.28 -1.02
N GLU A 184 3.16 -7.26 -1.47
CA GLU A 184 3.73 -6.04 -2.03
C GLU A 184 4.58 -5.28 -1.01
N MET A 185 4.06 -5.10 0.21
CA MET A 185 4.80 -4.44 1.29
C MET A 185 6.07 -5.21 1.67
N TRP A 186 6.01 -6.53 1.77
CA TRP A 186 7.19 -7.35 2.06
C TRP A 186 8.25 -7.29 0.96
N THR A 187 7.82 -7.34 -0.31
CA THR A 187 8.73 -7.15 -1.45
C THR A 187 9.39 -5.77 -1.40
N TYR A 188 8.61 -4.71 -1.17
CA TYR A 188 9.12 -3.35 -1.04
C TYR A 188 10.11 -3.22 0.13
N MET A 189 9.77 -3.77 1.29
CA MET A 189 10.65 -3.79 2.46
C MET A 189 11.98 -4.48 2.15
N LYS A 190 11.93 -5.62 1.45
CA LYS A 190 13.12 -6.35 1.04
C LYS A 190 13.98 -5.57 0.05
N GLU A 191 13.38 -5.04 -1.02
CA GLU A 191 14.08 -4.29 -2.07
C GLU A 191 14.78 -3.04 -1.51
N ASN A 192 14.15 -2.37 -0.54
CA ASN A 192 14.70 -1.17 0.12
C ASN A 192 15.48 -1.49 1.40
N SER A 193 15.73 -2.77 1.69
CA SER A 193 16.43 -3.23 2.91
C SER A 193 15.83 -2.70 4.23
N ILE A 194 14.52 -2.50 4.26
CA ILE A 194 13.75 -2.06 5.43
C ILE A 194 13.40 -3.29 6.26
N GLN A 195 13.89 -3.35 7.49
CA GLN A 195 13.61 -4.46 8.41
C GLN A 195 12.49 -4.13 9.41
N ASP A 196 12.24 -2.85 9.62
CA ASP A 196 11.32 -2.36 10.65
C ASP A 196 10.08 -1.70 10.06
N LEU A 197 8.91 -2.01 10.63
CA LEU A 197 7.63 -1.46 10.16
C LEU A 197 7.48 0.04 10.45
N GLU A 198 8.17 0.58 11.46
CA GLU A 198 8.15 2.02 11.77
C GLU A 198 8.93 2.78 10.70
N GLN A 199 10.11 2.28 10.33
CA GLN A 199 10.89 2.83 9.22
C GLN A 199 10.10 2.80 7.90
N LEU A 200 9.39 1.70 7.62
CA LEU A 200 8.51 1.60 6.44
C LEU A 200 7.43 2.69 6.43
N TYR A 201 6.79 2.91 7.59
CA TYR A 201 5.74 3.91 7.73
C TYR A 201 6.26 5.33 7.55
N ASP A 202 7.44 5.64 8.07
CA ASP A 202 8.07 6.95 7.92
C ASP A 202 8.43 7.25 6.45
N ILE A 203 8.94 6.25 5.73
CA ILE A 203 9.22 6.36 4.29
C ILE A 203 7.91 6.61 3.53
N TRP A 204 6.87 5.83 3.79
CA TRP A 204 5.55 6.01 3.18
C TRP A 204 4.95 7.40 3.45
N LEU A 205 5.12 7.94 4.67
CA LEU A 205 4.63 9.27 5.04
C LEU A 205 5.38 10.38 4.29
N LYS A 206 6.69 10.20 4.05
CA LYS A 206 7.50 11.12 3.25
C LYS A 206 7.09 11.09 1.78
N SER A 207 6.87 9.91 1.20
CA SER A 207 6.44 9.75 -0.19
C SER A 207 5.07 10.38 -0.51
N GLN A 208 4.24 10.64 0.49
CA GLN A 208 2.96 11.33 0.32
C GLN A 208 3.03 12.84 0.38
N LYS A 209 4.12 13.40 0.89
CA LYS A 209 4.34 14.84 0.82
C LYS A 209 4.97 15.11 -0.54
N PRO A 210 4.29 15.77 -1.49
CA PRO A 210 4.95 16.23 -2.69
C PRO A 210 6.09 17.15 -2.25
N GLU A 211 7.31 16.87 -2.69
CA GLU A 211 8.45 17.75 -2.48
C GLU A 211 8.09 19.13 -3.01
N LYS A 212 7.97 20.13 -2.12
CA LYS A 212 8.13 21.51 -2.54
C LYS A 212 9.58 21.61 -2.99
N GLY A 213 9.79 21.70 -4.30
CA GLY A 213 11.09 21.94 -4.88
C GLY A 213 11.73 23.15 -4.22
N ASP A 214 12.93 22.94 -3.69
CA ASP A 214 13.80 23.99 -3.19
C ASP A 214 15.14 23.77 -3.91
N ASP A 215 15.44 24.63 -4.87
CA ASP A 215 16.83 24.95 -5.17
C ASP A 215 17.00 26.43 -5.59
N THR A 216 17.75 27.10 -4.72
CA THR A 216 18.67 28.24 -4.85
C THR A 216 18.32 29.57 -5.53
N SER A 217 18.46 30.60 -4.68
CA SER A 217 19.22 31.86 -4.88
C SER A 217 18.48 33.12 -5.37
N ALA A 218 18.05 33.94 -4.41
CA ALA A 218 18.19 35.39 -4.49
C ALA A 218 18.76 35.89 -3.15
N GLN A 219 19.99 36.37 -3.21
CA GLN A 219 20.74 36.94 -2.09
C GLN A 219 20.20 38.32 -1.68
N ALA A 220 20.19 38.52 -0.36
CA ALA A 220 20.38 39.76 0.39
C ALA A 220 19.33 40.89 0.27
N ASN A 221 18.57 41.09 1.35
CA ASN A 221 18.67 42.35 2.08
C ASN A 221 18.50 42.13 3.59
N LYS A 222 19.42 42.67 4.38
CA LYS A 222 19.40 42.71 5.84
C LYS A 222 18.42 43.79 6.26
N GLU A 223 17.53 43.52 7.22
CA GLU A 223 17.39 44.41 8.38
C GLU A 223 16.62 43.79 9.54
N ASN A 224 17.28 43.81 10.69
CA ASN A 224 16.78 44.03 12.05
C ASN A 224 15.54 43.26 12.53
N GLY A 225 15.83 42.32 13.45
CA GLY A 225 14.82 41.68 14.28
C GLY A 225 14.08 42.66 15.17
N LYS A 226 12.81 42.35 15.43
CA LYS A 226 12.05 42.82 16.59
C LYS A 226 10.96 41.80 16.93
N GLN A 227 11.12 41.27 18.13
CA GLN A 227 10.17 40.57 18.97
C GLN A 227 8.79 41.23 18.92
N ILE A 228 7.78 40.52 18.41
CA ILE A 228 6.39 41.00 18.42
C ILE A 228 5.79 40.60 19.77
N HIS A 229 5.86 41.54 20.70
CA HIS A 229 5.14 41.58 21.96
C HIS A 229 3.67 41.90 21.67
N MET A 230 2.76 41.07 22.20
CA MET A 230 1.32 41.31 22.14
C MET A 230 0.96 42.53 23.00
N PRO A 231 0.21 43.52 22.49
CA PRO A 231 -0.32 44.60 23.33
C PRO A 231 -1.38 44.05 24.28
N THR A 232 -1.09 44.13 25.57
CA THR A 232 -2.07 44.02 26.66
C THR A 232 -2.70 45.39 26.83
N ASP A 233 -3.92 45.58 26.31
CA ASP A 233 -4.72 46.76 26.66
C ASP A 233 -5.55 46.44 27.91
N TYR A 234 -5.21 47.18 28.96
CA TYR A 234 -5.89 47.26 30.24
C TYR A 234 -7.12 48.15 30.06
N ALA A 235 -8.31 47.68 30.45
CA ALA A 235 -9.44 48.55 30.74
C ALA A 235 -10.06 48.12 32.05
N GLU A 236 -10.11 49.07 32.97
CA GLU A 236 -10.30 48.94 34.40
C GLU A 236 -11.71 48.48 34.80
N VAL A 237 -11.74 47.84 35.96
CA VAL A 237 -12.92 47.36 36.65
C VAL A 237 -13.69 48.55 37.22
N THR A 238 -14.89 48.81 36.71
CA THR A 238 -15.88 49.61 37.44
C THR A 238 -17.07 48.73 37.80
N VAL A 239 -17.18 48.46 39.09
CA VAL A 239 -18.35 47.86 39.71
C VAL A 239 -19.45 48.92 39.75
N SER A 240 -20.56 48.69 39.07
CA SER A 240 -21.83 49.34 39.38
C SER A 240 -23.01 48.46 38.94
N ASN A 241 -23.45 47.69 39.92
CA ASN A 241 -24.83 47.29 40.22
C ASN A 241 -25.91 47.98 39.34
N GLN A 242 -26.70 47.20 38.58
CA GLN A 242 -28.17 47.35 38.48
C GLN A 242 -28.82 46.39 37.46
N ARG A 243 -29.74 45.57 38.02
CA ARG A 243 -31.08 45.20 37.52
C ARG A 243 -31.26 44.44 36.19
N CYS A 244 -31.65 43.18 36.37
CA CYS A 244 -32.78 42.45 35.75
C CYS A 244 -33.49 43.10 34.55
N ASN A 245 -33.63 42.37 33.43
CA ASN A 245 -34.85 41.64 33.10
C ASN A 245 -34.79 40.97 31.70
N SER A 246 -35.50 39.83 31.62
CA SER A 246 -36.25 39.28 30.48
C SER A 246 -35.51 38.95 29.16
N GLU A 247 -35.41 37.67 28.77
CA GLU A 247 -36.36 36.97 27.86
C GLU A 247 -36.29 37.52 26.41
N VAL A 248 -35.93 36.79 25.35
CA VAL A 248 -36.77 35.82 24.63
C VAL A 248 -36.03 35.31 23.36
N THR A 249 -36.12 33.99 23.13
CA THR A 249 -36.19 33.21 21.88
C THR A 249 -35.06 33.18 20.83
N LEU A 250 -34.45 31.99 20.71
CA LEU A 250 -33.77 31.49 19.52
C LEU A 250 -34.79 30.86 18.54
N ARG A 251 -34.85 31.35 17.29
CA ARG A 251 -35.55 30.67 16.19
C ARG A 251 -34.61 29.69 15.49
N PHE A 252 -35.00 28.42 15.45
CA PHE A 252 -34.38 27.40 14.60
C PHE A 252 -35.02 27.40 13.21
N TYR A 253 -34.22 27.27 12.16
CA TYR A 253 -34.69 26.99 10.80
C TYR A 253 -34.21 25.59 10.40
N VAL A 254 -35.14 24.67 10.16
CA VAL A 254 -34.88 23.33 9.63
C VAL A 254 -35.34 23.31 8.17
N PRO A 255 -34.49 22.99 7.19
CA PRO A 255 -34.92 22.77 5.81
C PRO A 255 -35.58 21.39 5.68
N ARG A 256 -36.70 21.33 4.95
CA ARG A 256 -37.35 20.10 4.42
C ARG A 256 -36.28 19.14 3.85
N GLN A 257 -36.32 17.82 4.00
CA GLN A 257 -37.35 16.81 4.34
C GLN A 257 -36.66 15.68 5.12
#